data_AF-A0AAN9G760-F1
#
_entry.id   AF-A0AAN9G760-F1
#
_cell.length_a   1.000
_cell.length_b   1.000
_cell.length_c   1.000
_cell.angle_alpha   90.00
_cell.angle_beta   90.00
_cell.angle_gamma   90.00
#
_symmetry.space_group_name_H-M   'P 1'
#
loop_
_entity.id
_entity.type
_entity.pdbx_description
1 polymer ?
#
loop_
_entity_poly.entity_id
_entity_poly.type
_entity_poly.pdbx_seq_one_letter_code
_entity_poly.pdbx_strand_id
1 'polypeptide(L)'
;MKLVILIVAFVSQWMEVNSQSVAQQCLTEQIRNNNLLNNQQQVSPEGATLSAFQSICQNYPEYIQCFQTRLRGSNDLSDAFLSLLFDPRAMTVAYRGLCQDLDVIQRNIQCLLSTPQVRRCYDNFNQGVQQVIGLENQGQLPRVTLEEIACNVSVSRYQCETAVYRFCDQHAGRVMQDFFFAGVPAECRRITRVRSRYADLWGGADSVRASTSLYFVTAALMMIGLSRFV
;
A
#
# COMPACT_ATOMS: atom_id res chain seq x y z
N MET A 1 9.54 -23.47 9.66
CA MET A 1 9.86 -22.04 9.88
C MET A 1 10.56 -21.31 8.72
N LYS A 2 11.06 -21.96 7.66
CA LYS A 2 11.80 -21.26 6.57
C LYS A 2 10.95 -20.75 5.39
N LEU A 3 9.62 -20.93 5.41
CA LEU A 3 8.75 -20.64 4.25
C LEU A 3 7.81 -19.43 4.41
N VAL A 4 7.37 -19.11 5.63
CA VAL A 4 6.70 -17.82 5.95
C VAL A 4 7.63 -16.63 5.67
N ILE A 5 8.93 -16.93 5.66
CA ILE A 5 9.96 -16.05 5.16
C ILE A 5 9.63 -15.71 3.70
N LEU A 6 9.41 -16.61 2.73
CA LEU A 6 9.48 -16.29 1.28
C LEU A 6 8.62 -15.14 0.69
N ILE A 7 7.43 -14.84 1.20
CA ILE A 7 6.61 -13.70 0.69
C ILE A 7 7.11 -12.37 1.27
N VAL A 8 7.78 -12.45 2.41
CA VAL A 8 8.48 -11.34 3.08
C VAL A 8 9.99 -11.38 2.76
N ALA A 9 10.53 -12.54 2.40
CA ALA A 9 11.92 -12.81 2.06
C ALA A 9 12.27 -12.29 0.70
N PHE A 10 11.28 -12.05 -0.15
CA PHE A 10 11.55 -11.33 -1.37
C PHE A 10 11.98 -9.89 -1.10
N VAL A 11 11.57 -9.32 0.04
CA VAL A 11 12.10 -8.05 0.55
C VAL A 11 13.40 -8.26 1.35
N SER A 12 13.58 -9.39 2.06
CA SER A 12 14.76 -9.62 2.93
C SER A 12 15.90 -10.52 2.41
N GLN A 13 15.82 -11.10 1.20
CA GLN A 13 16.89 -11.95 0.63
C GLN A 13 18.01 -11.15 -0.05
N TRP A 14 17.87 -9.83 -0.18
CA TRP A 14 18.86 -8.98 -0.84
C TRP A 14 19.47 -7.90 0.07
N MET A 15 19.14 -7.92 1.37
CA MET A 15 19.79 -7.07 2.36
C MET A 15 20.13 -7.92 3.58
N GLU A 16 21.41 -8.28 3.74
CA GLU A 16 21.96 -8.70 5.03
C GLU A 16 21.87 -7.52 6.01
N VAL A 17 20.70 -7.33 6.62
CA VAL A 17 20.53 -6.46 7.78
C VAL A 17 19.62 -7.18 8.77
N ASN A 18 20.11 -7.37 10.00
CA ASN A 18 19.44 -8.07 11.10
C ASN A 18 18.15 -7.38 11.63
N SER A 19 17.51 -6.51 10.84
CA SER A 19 16.26 -5.83 11.19
C SER A 19 15.11 -6.32 10.30
N GLN A 20 14.09 -6.94 10.89
CA GLN A 20 12.84 -7.22 10.17
C GLN A 20 12.16 -5.89 9.80
N SER A 21 11.76 -5.72 8.54
CA SER A 21 11.00 -4.54 8.10
C SER A 21 9.69 -4.38 8.89
N VAL A 22 9.20 -3.15 9.01
CA VAL A 22 7.94 -2.83 9.70
C VAL A 22 6.78 -3.62 9.09
N ALA A 23 6.78 -3.79 7.77
CA ALA A 23 5.78 -4.60 7.08
C ALA A 23 5.73 -6.04 7.61
N GLN A 24 6.89 -6.65 7.85
CA GLN A 24 6.96 -8.00 8.39
C GLN A 24 6.53 -8.08 9.84
N GLN A 25 6.97 -7.12 10.66
CA GLN A 25 6.62 -7.08 12.08
C GLN A 25 5.10 -6.96 12.24
N CYS A 26 4.49 -6.01 11.52
CA CYS A 26 3.05 -5.78 11.57
C CYS A 26 2.26 -6.99 11.05
N LEU A 27 2.71 -7.63 9.98
CA LEU A 27 2.03 -8.83 9.46
C LEU A 27 2.14 -10.01 10.44
N THR A 28 3.31 -10.21 11.03
CA THR A 28 3.54 -11.28 12.01
C THR A 28 2.67 -11.08 13.25
N GLU A 29 2.54 -9.85 13.73
CA GLU A 29 1.64 -9.50 14.84
C GLU A 29 0.17 -9.74 14.50
N GLN A 30 -0.27 -9.38 13.29
CA GLN A 30 -1.64 -9.66 12.83
C GLN A 30 -1.94 -11.15 12.79
N ILE A 31 -1.03 -11.95 12.21
CA ILE A 31 -1.21 -13.40 12.12
C ILE A 31 -1.24 -14.04 13.52
N ARG A 32 -0.38 -13.56 14.43
CA ARG A 32 -0.34 -14.01 15.82
C ARG A 32 -1.64 -13.68 16.56
N ASN A 33 -2.13 -12.45 16.43
CA ASN A 33 -3.33 -11.99 17.14
C ASN A 33 -4.60 -12.68 16.64
N ASN A 34 -4.65 -13.05 15.36
CA ASN A 34 -5.81 -13.70 14.77
C ASN A 34 -5.82 -15.23 14.95
N ASN A 35 -4.86 -15.81 15.69
CA ASN A 35 -4.75 -17.25 15.97
C ASN A 35 -4.74 -18.16 14.71
N LEU A 36 -4.38 -17.63 13.55
CA LEU A 36 -4.47 -18.34 12.26
C LEU A 36 -3.40 -19.45 12.08
N LEU A 37 -2.42 -19.55 12.98
CA LEU A 37 -1.30 -20.50 12.90
C LEU A 37 -1.18 -21.45 14.11
N ASN A 38 -2.31 -21.91 14.68
CA ASN A 38 -2.26 -22.91 15.75
C ASN A 38 -1.87 -24.34 15.31
N ASN A 39 -1.66 -24.59 14.00
CA ASN A 39 -1.21 -25.90 13.51
C ASN A 39 0.08 -25.79 12.67
N GLN A 40 1.14 -26.42 13.17
CA GLN A 40 2.50 -26.49 12.59
C GLN A 40 2.56 -27.38 11.33
N GLN A 41 1.68 -27.17 10.35
CA GLN A 41 1.78 -27.82 9.05
C GLN A 41 2.61 -26.98 8.08
N GLN A 42 3.35 -27.65 7.19
CA GLN A 42 4.12 -27.03 6.13
C GLN A 42 3.16 -26.31 5.16
N VAL A 43 2.91 -25.03 5.40
CA VAL A 43 2.05 -24.20 4.56
C VAL A 43 2.74 -23.98 3.21
N SER A 44 2.04 -24.23 2.12
CA SER A 44 2.55 -23.94 0.77
C SER A 44 2.72 -22.42 0.58
N PRO A 45 3.52 -21.95 -0.40
CA PRO A 45 3.64 -20.51 -0.69
C PRO A 45 2.29 -19.83 -0.94
N GLU A 46 1.38 -20.50 -1.64
CA GLU A 46 0.01 -20.04 -1.90
C GLU A 46 -0.77 -19.89 -0.59
N GLY A 47 -0.72 -20.93 0.26
CA GLY A 47 -1.40 -20.94 1.55
C GLY A 47 -0.89 -19.81 2.46
N ALA A 48 0.42 -19.54 2.45
CA ALA A 48 1.01 -18.45 3.21
C ALA A 48 0.55 -17.07 2.68
N THR A 49 0.57 -16.85 1.36
CA THR A 49 0.11 -15.57 0.76
C THR A 49 -1.37 -15.34 1.04
N LEU A 50 -2.20 -16.37 0.85
CA LEU A 50 -3.62 -16.27 1.10
C LEU A 50 -3.92 -16.02 2.59
N SER A 51 -3.20 -16.69 3.50
CA SER A 51 -3.35 -16.47 4.94
C SER A 51 -2.98 -15.06 5.35
N ALA A 52 -1.94 -14.48 4.73
CA ALA A 52 -1.57 -13.09 4.96
C ALA A 52 -2.68 -12.12 4.52
N PHE A 53 -3.25 -12.30 3.32
CA PHE A 53 -4.38 -11.49 2.87
C PHE A 53 -5.61 -11.66 3.75
N GLN A 54 -5.96 -12.89 4.14
CA GLN A 54 -7.07 -13.16 5.05
C GLN A 54 -6.87 -12.51 6.41
N SER A 55 -5.66 -12.61 6.98
CA SER A 55 -5.31 -12.00 8.26
C SER A 55 -5.45 -10.48 8.19
N ILE A 56 -4.92 -9.84 7.14
CA ILE A 56 -5.09 -8.40 6.94
C ILE A 56 -6.57 -8.05 6.75
N CYS A 57 -7.34 -8.81 5.97
CA CYS A 57 -8.74 -8.50 5.73
C CYS A 57 -9.65 -8.62 6.95
N GLN A 58 -9.25 -9.40 7.94
CA GLN A 58 -9.95 -9.44 9.22
C GLN A 58 -9.73 -8.18 10.05
N ASN A 59 -8.58 -7.50 9.91
CA ASN A 59 -8.19 -6.42 10.82
C ASN A 59 -7.21 -5.40 10.20
N TYR A 60 -7.50 -4.92 8.99
CA TYR A 60 -6.61 -4.00 8.28
C TYR A 60 -6.43 -2.63 8.97
N PRO A 61 -7.38 -2.07 9.75
CA PRO A 61 -7.13 -0.82 10.46
C PRO A 61 -5.95 -0.91 11.44
N GLU A 62 -5.85 -2.02 12.17
CA GLU A 62 -4.80 -2.30 13.14
C GLU A 62 -3.47 -2.56 12.44
N TYR A 63 -3.50 -3.23 11.27
CA TYR A 63 -2.33 -3.39 10.43
C TYR A 63 -1.78 -2.03 9.96
N ILE A 64 -2.66 -1.13 9.48
CA ILE A 64 -2.28 0.21 9.05
C ILE A 64 -1.78 1.05 10.24
N GLN A 65 -2.43 0.95 11.40
CA GLN A 65 -2.00 1.64 12.62
C GLN A 65 -0.59 1.19 13.05
N CYS A 66 -0.28 -0.10 12.93
CA CYS A 66 1.06 -0.62 13.20
C CYS A 66 2.10 0.03 12.27
N PHE A 67 1.82 0.11 10.96
CA PHE A 67 2.70 0.81 10.02
C PHE A 67 2.89 2.27 10.40
N GLN A 68 1.79 3.00 10.62
CA GLN A 68 1.84 4.42 10.94
C GLN A 68 2.70 4.71 12.17
N THR A 69 2.66 3.82 13.16
CA THR A 69 3.39 3.98 14.42
C THR A 69 4.89 3.66 14.26
N ARG A 70 5.23 2.65 13.46
CA ARG A 70 6.60 2.10 13.42
C ARG A 70 7.44 2.59 12.25
N LEU A 71 6.82 2.95 11.13
CA LEU A 71 7.54 3.25 9.89
C LEU A 71 8.52 4.42 10.04
N ARG A 72 8.14 5.47 10.76
CA ARG A 72 8.99 6.65 10.99
C ARG A 72 10.22 6.39 11.86
N GLY A 73 10.23 5.28 12.61
CA GLY A 73 11.33 4.93 13.52
C GLY A 73 12.19 3.77 13.01
N SER A 74 11.94 3.27 11.80
CA SER A 74 12.70 2.16 11.23
C SER A 74 14.03 2.63 10.64
N ASN A 75 15.07 1.82 10.79
CA ASN A 75 16.37 2.00 10.15
C ASN A 75 16.52 1.13 8.88
N ASP A 76 15.48 0.38 8.51
CA ASP A 76 15.48 -0.44 7.30
C ASP A 76 15.31 0.44 6.05
N LEU A 77 16.10 0.17 5.00
CA LEU A 77 16.10 0.98 3.77
C LEU A 77 14.75 0.90 3.04
N SER A 78 14.09 -0.26 3.08
CA SER A 78 12.77 -0.42 2.45
C SER A 78 11.73 0.37 3.22
N ASP A 79 11.80 0.38 4.55
CA ASP A 79 10.90 1.17 5.40
C ASP A 79 11.10 2.68 5.21
N ALA A 80 12.35 3.14 5.10
CA ALA A 80 12.67 4.53 4.78
C ALA A 80 12.02 4.94 3.44
N PHE A 81 12.15 4.08 2.41
CA PHE A 81 11.55 4.33 1.10
C PHE A 81 10.02 4.34 1.17
N LEU A 82 9.43 3.38 1.87
CA LEU A 82 7.99 3.31 2.09
C LEU A 82 7.47 4.56 2.83
N SER A 83 8.27 5.17 3.71
CA SER A 83 7.89 6.38 4.43
C SER A 83 7.63 7.60 3.54
N LEU A 84 8.19 7.62 2.32
CA LEU A 84 7.95 8.64 1.30
C LEU A 84 6.56 8.51 0.66
N LEU A 85 5.97 7.31 0.69
CA LEU A 85 4.71 7.01 -0.01
C LEU A 85 3.59 6.58 0.93
N PHE A 86 3.88 6.39 2.22
CA PHE A 86 2.90 5.93 3.17
C PHE A 86 1.81 6.99 3.38
N ASP A 87 0.59 6.65 2.97
CA ASP A 87 -0.63 7.37 3.27
C ASP A 87 -1.64 6.37 3.87
N PRO A 88 -2.00 6.51 5.16
CA PRO A 88 -2.91 5.57 5.81
C PRO A 88 -4.30 5.56 5.17
N ARG A 89 -4.74 6.66 4.54
CA ARG A 89 -6.01 6.72 3.82
C ARG A 89 -5.94 5.92 2.52
N ALA A 90 -4.85 6.06 1.76
CA ALA A 90 -4.61 5.28 0.56
C ALA A 90 -4.56 3.77 0.87
N MET A 91 -3.84 3.38 1.91
CA MET A 91 -3.81 1.97 2.35
C MET A 91 -5.18 1.47 2.81
N THR A 92 -5.97 2.30 3.51
CA THR A 92 -7.35 1.95 3.90
C THR A 92 -8.22 1.66 2.68
N VAL A 93 -8.18 2.53 1.66
CA VAL A 93 -8.88 2.37 0.39
C VAL A 93 -8.44 1.08 -0.31
N ALA A 94 -7.14 0.83 -0.38
CA ALA A 94 -6.57 -0.34 -1.04
C ALA A 94 -7.02 -1.64 -0.38
N TYR A 95 -6.87 -1.76 0.95
CA TYR A 95 -7.27 -2.97 1.66
C TYR A 95 -8.77 -3.17 1.70
N ARG A 96 -9.57 -2.11 1.87
CA ARG A 96 -11.03 -2.22 1.79
C ARG A 96 -11.47 -2.81 0.45
N GLY A 97 -10.87 -2.35 -0.66
CA GLY A 97 -11.15 -2.88 -1.99
C GLY A 97 -10.68 -4.31 -2.17
N LEU A 98 -9.41 -4.61 -1.83
CA LEU A 98 -8.85 -5.95 -1.93
C LEU A 98 -9.66 -6.99 -1.17
N CYS A 99 -10.15 -6.64 0.02
CA CYS A 99 -10.92 -7.54 0.86
C CYS A 99 -12.33 -7.82 0.31
N GLN A 100 -12.86 -6.96 -0.56
CA GLN A 100 -14.10 -7.24 -1.30
C GLN A 100 -13.87 -8.24 -2.43
N ASP A 101 -12.69 -8.23 -3.05
CA ASP A 101 -12.32 -9.10 -4.18
C ASP A 101 -11.38 -10.25 -3.76
N LEU A 102 -11.34 -10.58 -2.46
CA LEU A 102 -10.45 -11.60 -1.90
C LEU A 102 -10.72 -13.00 -2.49
N ASP A 103 -11.96 -13.27 -2.87
CA ASP A 103 -12.35 -14.53 -3.50
C ASP A 103 -11.71 -14.73 -4.89
N VAL A 104 -11.53 -13.64 -5.65
CA VAL A 104 -10.80 -13.65 -6.93
C VAL A 104 -9.34 -14.00 -6.69
N ILE A 105 -8.73 -13.40 -5.66
CA ILE A 105 -7.36 -13.70 -5.25
C ILE A 105 -7.22 -15.16 -4.82
N GLN A 106 -8.14 -15.66 -4.01
CA GLN A 106 -8.14 -17.04 -3.53
C GLN A 106 -8.18 -18.06 -4.68
N ARG A 107 -9.06 -17.84 -5.67
CA ARG A 107 -9.17 -18.75 -6.83
C ARG A 107 -7.96 -18.71 -7.75
N ASN A 108 -7.24 -17.59 -7.79
CA ASN A 108 -6.15 -17.33 -8.72
C ASN A 108 -4.79 -17.14 -8.02
N ILE A 109 -4.64 -17.62 -6.79
CA ILE A 109 -3.47 -17.35 -5.96
C ILE A 109 -2.15 -17.82 -6.59
N GLN A 110 -2.22 -18.88 -7.40
CA GLN A 110 -1.11 -19.40 -8.20
C GLN A 110 -0.51 -18.34 -9.15
N CYS A 111 -1.35 -17.44 -9.68
CA CYS A 111 -0.89 -16.35 -10.54
C CYS A 111 -0.07 -15.29 -9.80
N LEU A 112 -0.20 -15.21 -8.48
CA LEU A 112 0.46 -14.19 -7.65
C LEU A 112 1.77 -14.67 -7.05
N LEU A 113 2.16 -15.92 -7.33
CA LEU A 113 3.40 -16.48 -6.84
C LEU A 113 4.62 -15.84 -7.53
N SER A 114 5.77 -15.93 -6.85
CA SER A 114 7.04 -15.46 -7.38
C SER A 114 7.44 -16.26 -8.62
N THR A 115 7.29 -15.65 -9.80
CA THR A 115 7.82 -16.14 -11.08
C THR A 115 9.14 -15.42 -11.42
N PRO A 116 10.00 -15.94 -12.30
CA PRO A 116 11.20 -15.22 -12.74
C PRO A 116 10.93 -13.80 -13.25
N GLN A 117 9.77 -13.58 -13.88
CA GLN A 117 9.34 -12.28 -14.38
C GLN A 117 8.98 -11.34 -13.22
N VAL A 118 8.24 -11.82 -12.23
CA VAL A 118 7.96 -11.06 -11.00
C VAL A 118 9.26 -10.69 -10.30
N ARG A 119 10.23 -11.62 -10.19
CA ARG A 119 11.54 -11.35 -9.60
C ARG A 119 12.27 -10.20 -10.29
N ARG A 120 12.27 -10.16 -11.62
CA ARG A 120 12.85 -9.04 -12.38
C ARG A 120 12.17 -7.71 -12.08
N CYS A 121 10.85 -7.69 -11.87
CA CYS A 121 10.15 -6.48 -11.42
C CYS A 121 10.69 -6.00 -10.07
N TYR A 122 10.94 -6.93 -9.13
CA TYR A 122 11.54 -6.62 -7.82
C TYR A 122 13.00 -6.18 -7.92
N ASP A 123 13.81 -6.80 -8.80
CA ASP A 123 15.22 -6.41 -8.97
C ASP A 123 15.33 -4.94 -9.43
N ASN A 124 14.52 -4.55 -10.41
CA ASN A 124 14.46 -3.16 -10.88
C ASN A 124 13.92 -2.21 -9.80
N PHE A 125 12.90 -2.63 -9.05
CA PHE A 125 12.37 -1.86 -7.94
C PHE A 125 13.44 -1.63 -6.86
N ASN A 126 14.17 -2.67 -6.47
CA ASN A 126 15.21 -2.61 -5.43
C ASN A 126 16.35 -1.67 -5.83
N GLN A 127 16.74 -1.66 -7.12
CA GLN A 127 17.69 -0.67 -7.64
C GLN A 127 17.15 0.75 -7.49
N GLY A 128 15.87 0.98 -7.83
CA GLY A 128 15.21 2.26 -7.65
C GLY A 128 15.12 2.70 -6.18
N VAL A 129 14.83 1.77 -5.26
CA VAL A 129 14.82 2.01 -3.81
C VAL A 129 16.21 2.46 -3.35
N GLN A 130 17.26 1.73 -3.71
CA GLN A 130 18.64 2.08 -3.35
C GLN A 130 19.03 3.47 -3.88
N GLN A 131 18.62 3.81 -5.10
CA GLN A 131 18.86 5.13 -5.68
C GLN A 131 18.17 6.24 -4.90
N VAL A 132 16.87 6.10 -4.59
CA VAL A 132 16.11 7.12 -3.85
C VAL A 132 16.69 7.32 -2.45
N ILE A 133 16.99 6.24 -1.73
CA ILE A 133 17.58 6.35 -0.38
C ILE A 133 19.01 6.90 -0.43
N GLY A 134 19.76 6.58 -1.48
CA GLY A 134 21.06 7.22 -1.73
C GLY A 134 20.94 8.75 -1.86
N LEU A 135 19.96 9.23 -2.63
CA LEU A 135 19.70 10.67 -2.82
C LEU A 135 19.22 11.34 -1.52
N GLU A 136 18.37 10.66 -0.74
CA GLU A 136 17.89 11.13 0.56
C GLU A 136 19.05 11.28 1.56
N ASN A 137 19.88 10.24 1.72
CA ASN A 137 21.02 10.24 2.64
C ASN A 137 22.07 11.28 2.28
N GLN A 138 22.19 11.65 1.01
CA GLN A 138 23.10 12.70 0.54
C GLN A 138 22.51 14.11 0.71
N GLY A 139 21.24 14.24 1.10
CA GLY A 139 20.56 15.53 1.25
C GLY A 139 20.46 16.32 -0.07
N GLN A 140 20.52 15.64 -1.21
CA GLN A 140 20.67 16.28 -2.53
C GLN A 140 19.37 16.86 -3.07
N LEU A 141 18.23 16.33 -2.65
CA LEU A 141 16.93 16.67 -3.23
C LEU A 141 15.92 17.05 -2.13
N PRO A 142 15.01 18.00 -2.42
CA PRO A 142 13.86 18.25 -1.56
C PRO A 142 13.01 16.99 -1.39
N ARG A 143 12.39 16.84 -0.21
CA ARG A 143 11.52 15.69 0.11
C ARG A 143 10.46 15.44 -0.96
N VAL A 144 9.78 16.49 -1.45
CA VAL A 144 8.74 16.38 -2.48
C VAL A 144 9.28 15.71 -3.75
N THR A 145 10.51 16.06 -4.17
CA THR A 145 11.15 15.43 -5.34
C THR A 145 11.47 13.97 -5.08
N LEU A 146 11.91 13.61 -3.87
CA LEU A 146 12.12 12.21 -3.49
C LEU A 146 10.81 11.41 -3.50
N GLU A 147 9.71 12.00 -3.02
CA GLU A 147 8.37 11.41 -3.05
C GLU A 147 7.89 11.16 -4.50
N GLU A 148 8.13 12.11 -5.41
CA GLU A 148 7.83 11.94 -6.84
C GLU A 148 8.65 10.82 -7.50
N ILE A 149 9.94 10.71 -7.18
CA ILE A 149 10.79 9.63 -7.71
C ILE A 149 10.35 8.29 -7.12
N ALA A 150 10.12 8.22 -5.81
CA ALA A 150 9.62 7.01 -5.13
C ALA A 150 8.28 6.56 -5.73
N CYS A 151 7.40 7.51 -6.06
CA CYS A 151 6.13 7.25 -6.71
C CYS A 151 6.33 6.58 -8.08
N ASN A 152 7.20 7.12 -8.93
CA ASN A 152 7.51 6.53 -10.23
C ASN A 152 8.12 5.13 -10.11
N VAL A 153 9.06 4.93 -9.17
CA VAL A 153 9.67 3.62 -8.89
C VAL A 153 8.61 2.59 -8.48
N SER A 154 7.70 2.97 -7.57
CA SER A 154 6.64 2.08 -7.09
C SER A 154 5.62 1.75 -8.18
N VAL A 155 5.16 2.77 -8.93
CA VAL A 155 4.20 2.58 -10.02
C VAL A 155 4.78 1.71 -11.13
N SER A 156 6.06 1.91 -11.50
CA SER A 156 6.74 1.08 -12.49
C SER A 156 6.78 -0.40 -12.06
N ARG A 157 7.11 -0.67 -10.79
CA ARG A 157 7.05 -2.02 -10.21
C ARG A 157 5.64 -2.62 -10.33
N TYR A 158 4.62 -1.89 -9.91
CA TYR A 158 3.23 -2.36 -9.93
C TYR A 158 2.72 -2.61 -11.36
N GLN A 159 3.10 -1.79 -12.33
CA GLN A 159 2.78 -2.02 -13.75
C GLN A 159 3.44 -3.31 -14.25
N CYS A 160 4.70 -3.54 -13.90
CA CYS A 160 5.42 -4.77 -14.24
C CYS A 160 4.74 -6.01 -13.62
N GLU A 161 4.49 -6.01 -12.31
CA GLU A 161 3.85 -7.14 -11.61
C GLU A 161 2.45 -7.43 -12.16
N THR A 162 1.62 -6.40 -12.34
CA THR A 162 0.24 -6.57 -12.82
C THR A 162 0.17 -7.03 -14.27
N ALA A 163 1.15 -6.68 -15.11
CA ALA A 163 1.26 -7.23 -16.46
C ALA A 163 1.52 -8.75 -16.41
N VAL A 164 2.38 -9.22 -15.50
CA VAL A 164 2.61 -10.66 -15.30
C VAL A 164 1.35 -11.36 -14.78
N TYR A 165 0.66 -10.76 -13.81
CA TYR A 165 -0.57 -11.33 -13.26
C TYR A 165 -1.68 -11.39 -14.31
N ARG A 166 -1.85 -10.36 -15.15
CA ARG A 166 -2.81 -10.35 -16.25
C ARG A 166 -2.54 -11.41 -17.31
N PHE A 167 -1.27 -11.70 -17.55
CA PHE A 167 -0.89 -12.77 -18.47
C PHE A 167 -1.36 -14.14 -17.93
N CYS A 168 -1.28 -14.35 -16.61
CA CYS A 168 -1.78 -15.57 -15.98
C CYS A 168 -3.32 -15.60 -15.87
N ASP A 169 -3.94 -14.56 -15.32
CA ASP A 169 -5.39 -14.37 -15.26
C ASP A 169 -5.76 -12.88 -15.32
N GLN A 170 -6.60 -12.52 -16.28
CA GLN A 170 -6.98 -11.12 -16.53
C GLN A 170 -7.73 -10.49 -15.36
N HIS A 171 -8.51 -11.27 -14.61
CA HIS A 171 -9.30 -10.75 -13.49
C HIS A 171 -8.41 -10.52 -12.27
N ALA A 172 -7.59 -11.50 -11.89
CA ALA A 172 -6.60 -11.37 -10.82
C ALA A 172 -5.65 -10.20 -11.07
N GLY A 173 -5.17 -10.04 -12.31
CA GLY A 173 -4.34 -8.91 -12.69
C GLY A 173 -5.03 -7.55 -12.57
N ARG A 174 -6.35 -7.46 -12.83
CA ARG A 174 -7.13 -6.23 -12.57
C ARG A 174 -7.28 -5.95 -11.07
N VAL A 175 -7.62 -6.96 -10.27
CA VAL A 175 -7.76 -6.83 -8.80
C VAL A 175 -6.46 -6.35 -8.17
N MET A 176 -5.31 -6.94 -8.57
CA MET A 176 -4.01 -6.52 -8.06
C MET A 176 -3.62 -5.12 -8.53
N GLN A 177 -3.98 -4.72 -9.77
CA GLN A 177 -3.77 -3.36 -10.22
C GLN A 177 -4.57 -2.36 -9.40
N ASP A 178 -5.86 -2.62 -9.19
CA ASP A 178 -6.72 -1.77 -8.36
C ASP A 178 -6.16 -1.65 -6.95
N PHE A 179 -5.69 -2.76 -6.36
CA PHE A 179 -5.06 -2.79 -5.05
C PHE A 179 -3.80 -1.92 -4.99
N PHE A 180 -2.81 -2.19 -5.85
CA PHE A 180 -1.53 -1.48 -5.81
C PHE A 180 -1.67 0.02 -6.09
N PHE A 181 -2.47 0.41 -7.09
CA PHE A 181 -2.64 1.82 -7.42
C PHE A 181 -3.52 2.56 -6.40
N ALA A 182 -4.43 1.89 -5.70
CA ALA A 182 -5.10 2.49 -4.56
C ALA A 182 -4.15 2.74 -3.37
N GLY A 183 -3.14 1.88 -3.21
CA GLY A 183 -2.21 1.91 -2.08
C GLY A 183 -1.22 3.08 -2.09
N VAL A 184 -1.03 3.75 -3.23
CA VAL A 184 -0.19 4.97 -3.30
C VAL A 184 -0.99 6.24 -3.00
N PRO A 185 -0.36 7.35 -2.59
CA PRO A 185 -1.05 8.61 -2.35
C PRO A 185 -1.81 9.12 -3.58
N ALA A 186 -2.87 9.91 -3.37
CA ALA A 186 -3.67 10.48 -4.46
C ALA A 186 -2.82 11.31 -5.43
N GLU A 187 -1.86 12.07 -4.89
CA GLU A 187 -0.91 12.86 -5.68
C GLU A 187 -0.02 11.98 -6.56
N CYS A 188 0.46 10.85 -6.03
CA CYS A 188 1.23 9.87 -6.78
C CYS A 188 0.43 9.31 -7.98
N ARG A 189 -0.85 8.97 -7.77
CA ARG A 189 -1.73 8.55 -8.88
C ARG A 189 -1.89 9.65 -9.93
N ARG A 190 -2.03 10.91 -9.49
CA ARG A 190 -2.21 12.07 -10.38
C ARG A 190 -1.01 12.27 -11.29
N ILE A 191 0.20 12.28 -10.73
CA ILE A 191 1.43 12.54 -11.51
C ILE A 191 1.78 11.38 -12.44
N THR A 192 1.56 10.14 -12.01
CA THR A 192 1.84 8.93 -12.83
C THR A 192 0.69 8.53 -13.75
N ARG A 193 -0.46 9.21 -13.65
CA ARG A 193 -1.68 8.97 -14.44
C ARG A 193 -2.24 7.55 -14.33
N VAL A 194 -1.94 6.84 -13.24
CA VAL A 194 -2.53 5.53 -12.97
C VAL A 194 -3.91 5.67 -12.31
N ARG A 195 -4.77 4.68 -12.51
CA ARG A 195 -6.14 4.65 -11.99
C ARG A 195 -6.42 3.35 -11.26
N SER A 196 -7.19 3.45 -10.19
CA SER A 196 -7.68 2.31 -9.42
C SER A 196 -9.18 2.45 -9.23
N ARG A 197 -9.93 1.40 -9.55
CA ARG A 197 -11.36 1.33 -9.23
C ARG A 197 -11.61 1.49 -7.73
N TYR A 198 -10.73 0.97 -6.87
CA TYR A 198 -10.89 1.11 -5.42
C TYR A 198 -10.77 2.57 -4.98
N ALA A 199 -9.83 3.32 -5.56
CA ALA A 199 -9.72 4.75 -5.30
C ALA A 199 -10.97 5.52 -5.76
N ASP A 200 -11.56 5.15 -6.89
CA ASP A 200 -12.78 5.79 -7.39
C ASP A 200 -14.00 5.47 -6.50
N LEU A 201 -14.12 4.23 -6.02
CA LEU A 201 -15.24 3.79 -5.16
C LEU A 201 -15.14 4.31 -3.72
N TRP A 202 -13.93 4.31 -3.15
CA TRP A 202 -13.73 4.52 -1.71
C TRP A 202 -12.92 5.79 -1.36
N GLY A 203 -12.27 6.42 -2.33
CA GLY A 203 -11.46 7.64 -2.11
C GLY A 203 -12.28 8.93 -2.04
N GLY A 204 -13.51 8.93 -2.54
CA GLY A 204 -14.36 10.13 -2.64
C GLY A 204 -15.17 10.51 -1.40
N ALA A 205 -15.14 9.70 -0.33
CA ALA A 205 -16.01 9.92 0.85
C ALA A 205 -15.60 11.15 1.71
N ASP A 206 -14.39 11.70 1.55
CA ASP A 206 -13.89 12.80 2.38
C ASP A 206 -13.88 14.18 1.69
N SER A 207 -14.07 14.28 0.37
CA SER A 207 -14.12 15.56 -0.34
C SER A 207 -15.43 16.34 -0.13
N VAL A 208 -16.46 15.72 0.47
CA VAL A 208 -17.74 16.37 0.77
C VAL A 208 -17.69 17.20 2.07
N ARG A 209 -16.70 16.97 2.97
CA ARG A 209 -16.62 17.71 4.26
C ARG A 209 -16.01 19.11 4.19
N ALA A 210 -15.38 19.49 3.08
CA ALA A 210 -14.86 20.85 2.90
C ALA A 210 -15.92 21.84 2.36
N SER A 211 -17.09 21.37 1.93
CA SER A 211 -18.12 22.20 1.29
C SER A 211 -19.21 22.71 2.23
N THR A 212 -19.25 22.26 3.49
CA THR A 212 -20.22 22.74 4.49
C THR A 212 -19.84 24.09 5.12
N SER A 213 -18.62 24.60 4.90
CA SER A 213 -18.20 25.92 5.40
C SER A 213 -18.70 27.10 4.57
N LEU A 214 -19.27 26.87 3.39
CA LEU A 214 -19.82 27.93 2.52
C LEU A 214 -21.26 28.34 2.88
N TYR A 215 -21.98 27.54 3.68
CA TYR A 215 -23.34 27.88 4.11
C TYR A 215 -23.40 28.83 5.31
N PHE A 216 -22.30 29.01 6.06
CA PHE A 216 -22.28 29.96 7.19
C PHE A 216 -21.92 31.39 6.77
N VAL A 217 -21.30 31.61 5.61
CA VAL A 217 -20.98 32.96 5.14
C VAL A 217 -22.21 33.66 4.56
N THR A 218 -23.15 32.93 3.95
CA THR A 218 -24.40 33.51 3.44
C THR A 218 -25.40 33.85 4.55
N ALA A 219 -25.44 33.09 5.65
CA ALA A 219 -26.29 33.41 6.80
C ALA A 219 -25.81 34.65 7.58
N ALA A 220 -24.49 34.87 7.70
CA ALA A 220 -23.94 36.04 8.38
C ALA A 220 -24.20 37.36 7.61
N LEU A 221 -24.22 37.32 6.27
CA LEU A 221 -24.52 38.51 5.45
C LEU A 221 -26.00 38.92 5.49
N MET A 222 -26.94 37.99 5.69
CA MET A 222 -28.36 38.34 5.88
C MET A 222 -28.64 39.00 7.24
N MET A 223 -27.88 38.65 8.28
CA MET A 223 -28.04 39.24 9.62
C MET A 223 -27.49 40.67 9.71
N ILE A 224 -26.49 41.04 8.88
CA ILE A 224 -25.95 42.41 8.83
C ILE A 224 -26.85 43.35 7.99
N GLY A 225 -27.65 42.81 7.06
CA GLY A 225 -28.61 43.60 6.27
C GLY A 225 -29.85 44.05 7.05
N LEU A 226 -30.27 43.29 8.07
CA LEU A 226 -31.48 43.57 8.85
C LEU A 226 -31.29 44.56 10.00
N SER A 227 -30.05 44.86 10.41
CA SER A 227 -29.76 45.83 11.48
C SER A 227 -29.69 47.29 11.01
N ARG A 228 -29.96 47.57 9.72
CA ARG A 228 -30.04 48.94 9.16
C ARG A 228 -31.46 49.47 8.96
N PHE A 229 -32.49 48.73 9.39
CA PHE A 229 -33.90 49.10 9.20
C PHE A 229 -34.71 49.21 10.50
N VAL A 230 -34.07 49.43 11.64
CA VAL A 230 -34.72 49.79 12.91
C VAL A 230 -34.14 51.10 13.42
#